data_AF-A0A662HV00-F1
#
_entry.id   AF-A0A662HV00-F1
#
_cell.length_a   1.000
_cell.length_b   1.000
_cell.length_c   1.000
_cell.angle_alpha   90.00
_cell.angle_beta   90.00
_cell.angle_gamma   90.00
#
_symmetry.space_group_name_H-M   'P 1'
#
loop_
_entity.id
_entity.type
_entity.pdbx_description
1 polymer ?
#
loop_
_entity_poly.entity_id
_entity_poly.type
_entity_poly.pdbx_seq_one_letter_code
_entity_poly.pdbx_strand_id
1 'polypeptide(L)'
;MVESKHVLNGLIAGAVAGMVQGAYSAIKIIPNIEAVVEEAIELTKSMYGIDISMFREVLRLTLLVSPLIVVVFMIILGAVFGALLDFLAKRMGIIKGLCVTVLALACLLVLPNIIVGALAKALENTIGLFTYAIVLLLLTLRSSSKNKTA
;
A
#
# COMPACT_ATOMS: atom_id res chain seq x y z
N MET A 1 -17.65 -21.84 5.98
CA MET A 1 -17.05 -20.55 5.55
C MET A 1 -16.60 -20.71 4.11
N VAL A 2 -17.31 -20.11 3.16
CA VAL A 2 -16.94 -20.19 1.74
C VAL A 2 -15.74 -19.25 1.54
N GLU A 3 -14.57 -19.79 1.21
CA GLU A 3 -13.42 -18.97 0.81
C GLU A 3 -13.82 -18.12 -0.40
N SER A 4 -14.01 -16.82 -0.18
CA SER A 4 -14.30 -15.91 -1.27
C SER A 4 -13.02 -15.74 -2.09
N LYS A 5 -13.00 -16.31 -3.30
CA LYS A 5 -11.87 -16.19 -4.26
C LYS A 5 -11.43 -14.74 -4.46
N HIS A 6 -12.35 -13.77 -4.30
CA HIS A 6 -12.07 -12.35 -4.39
C HIS A 6 -11.26 -11.81 -3.20
N VAL A 7 -11.45 -12.33 -1.99
CA VAL A 7 -10.64 -11.99 -0.82
C VAL A 7 -9.21 -12.50 -1.00
N LEU A 8 -9.05 -13.73 -1.48
CA LEU A 8 -7.73 -14.29 -1.78
C LEU A 8 -7.02 -13.51 -2.90
N ASN A 9 -7.73 -13.16 -3.97
CA ASN A 9 -7.19 -12.33 -5.04
C ASN A 9 -6.77 -10.94 -4.52
N GLY A 10 -7.57 -10.34 -3.64
CA GLY A 10 -7.25 -9.09 -2.97
C GLY A 10 -6.01 -9.20 -2.10
N LEU A 11 -5.86 -10.28 -1.33
CA LEU A 11 -4.70 -10.57 -0.51
C LEU A 11 -3.41 -10.67 -1.35
N ILE A 12 -3.45 -11.45 -2.45
CA ILE A 12 -2.31 -11.61 -3.36
C ILE A 12 -1.96 -10.27 -4.02
N ALA A 13 -2.96 -9.54 -4.51
CA ALA A 13 -2.75 -8.21 -5.09
C ALA A 13 -2.13 -7.23 -4.07
N GLY A 14 -2.60 -7.27 -2.82
CA GLY A 14 -2.04 -6.50 -1.71
C GLY A 14 -0.60 -6.88 -1.39
N ALA A 15 -0.27 -8.17 -1.36
CA ALA A 15 1.08 -8.64 -1.13
C ALA A 15 2.05 -8.16 -2.23
N VAL A 16 1.67 -8.31 -3.50
CA VAL A 16 2.50 -7.86 -4.63
C VAL A 16 2.67 -6.34 -4.63
N ALA A 17 1.58 -5.59 -4.43
CA ALA A 17 1.62 -4.14 -4.31
C ALA A 17 2.51 -3.67 -3.15
N GLY A 18 2.34 -4.29 -1.98
CA GLY A 18 3.14 -4.03 -0.80
C GLY A 18 4.62 -4.31 -1.01
N MET A 19 4.98 -5.40 -1.68
CA MET A 19 6.38 -5.70 -2.03
C MET A 19 6.98 -4.68 -2.99
N VAL A 20 6.26 -4.30 -4.05
CA VAL A 20 6.74 -3.28 -5.01
C VAL A 20 6.90 -1.93 -4.33
N GLN A 21 5.90 -1.52 -3.54
CA GLN A 21 5.93 -0.26 -2.80
C GLN A 21 7.02 -0.26 -1.73
N GLY A 22 7.16 -1.34 -0.97
CA GLY A 22 8.19 -1.53 0.04
C GLY A 22 9.60 -1.51 -0.59
N ALA A 23 9.80 -2.19 -1.72
CA ALA A 23 11.07 -2.16 -2.45
C ALA A 23 11.41 -0.73 -2.93
N TYR A 24 10.43 -0.01 -3.48
CA TYR A 24 10.62 1.39 -3.87
C TYR A 24 11.00 2.28 -2.67
N SER A 25 10.31 2.10 -1.54
CA SER A 25 10.61 2.80 -0.28
C SER A 25 12.03 2.50 0.20
N ALA A 26 12.41 1.22 0.20
CA ALA A 26 13.74 0.76 0.60
C ALA A 26 14.85 1.36 -0.28
N ILE A 27 14.69 1.37 -1.60
CA ILE A 27 15.66 1.96 -2.54
C ILE A 27 15.85 3.45 -2.27
N LYS A 28 14.80 4.17 -1.88
CA LYS A 28 14.86 5.60 -1.61
C LYS A 28 15.45 5.92 -0.23
N ILE A 29 15.04 5.17 0.78
CA ILE A 29 15.36 5.43 2.18
C ILE A 29 16.76 4.91 2.53
N ILE A 30 17.07 3.65 2.22
CA ILE A 30 18.32 2.98 2.61
C ILE A 30 19.60 3.79 2.28
N PRO A 31 19.78 4.35 1.07
CA PRO A 31 20.99 5.10 0.76
C PRO A 31 21.08 6.44 1.49
N ASN A 32 19.97 7.00 1.97
CA ASN A 32 19.90 8.30 2.63
C ASN A 32 19.54 8.20 4.13
N ILE A 33 19.61 7.01 4.73
CA ILE A 33 19.17 6.78 6.11
C ILE A 33 19.81 7.76 7.10
N GLU A 34 21.12 8.01 6.97
CA GLU A 34 21.84 8.93 7.87
C GLU A 34 21.30 10.36 7.76
N ALA A 35 21.09 10.84 6.53
CA ALA A 35 20.53 12.16 6.26
C ALA A 35 19.09 12.31 6.77
N VAL A 36 18.26 11.28 6.57
CA VAL A 36 16.86 11.28 7.05
C VAL A 36 16.80 11.26 8.58
N VAL A 37 17.70 10.54 9.25
CA VAL A 37 17.78 10.53 10.71
C VAL A 37 18.23 11.89 11.26
N GLU A 38 19.22 12.51 10.62
CA GLU A 38 19.73 13.83 11.01
C GLU A 38 18.67 14.92 10.82
N GLU A 39 18.01 14.93 9.66
CA GLU A 39 16.88 15.84 9.37
C GLU A 39 15.72 15.65 10.37
N ALA A 40 15.41 14.40 10.76
CA ALA A 40 14.39 14.13 11.78
C ALA A 40 14.77 14.65 13.18
N ILE A 41 16.04 14.53 13.56
CA ILE A 41 16.55 15.07 14.84
C ILE A 41 16.47 16.60 14.82
N GLU A 42 16.91 17.24 13.73
CA GLU A 42 16.86 18.70 13.58
C GLU A 42 15.42 19.25 13.53
N LEU A 43 14.51 18.60 12.82
CA LEU A 43 13.08 18.96 12.79
C LEU A 43 12.44 18.84 14.17
N THR A 44 12.75 17.77 14.90
CA THR A 44 12.18 17.56 16.24
C THR A 44 12.73 18.60 17.23
N LYS A 45 14.02 18.90 17.14
CA LYS A 45 14.67 19.92 17.96
C LYS A 45 14.14 21.32 17.65
N SER A 46 13.93 21.66 16.38
CA SER A 46 13.41 22.97 15.96
C SER A 46 11.92 23.16 16.26
N MET A 47 11.09 22.12 16.09
CA MET A 47 9.65 22.23 16.33
C MET A 47 9.26 22.07 17.80
N TYR A 48 9.94 21.20 18.55
CA TYR A 48 9.53 20.83 19.91
C TYR A 48 10.57 21.16 20.98
N GLY A 49 11.78 21.60 20.61
CA GLY A 49 12.87 21.84 21.55
C GLY A 49 13.45 20.56 22.17
N ILE A 50 13.06 19.39 21.67
CA ILE A 50 13.45 18.08 22.21
C ILE A 50 14.61 17.53 21.38
N ASP A 51 15.73 17.27 22.04
CA ASP A 51 16.87 16.61 21.40
C ASP A 51 16.72 15.09 21.48
N ILE A 52 16.39 14.47 20.34
CA ILE A 52 16.21 13.03 20.21
C ILE A 52 17.47 12.30 19.69
N SER A 53 18.64 12.97 19.70
CA SER A 53 19.91 12.39 19.25
C SER A 53 20.25 11.06 19.91
N MET A 54 19.89 10.86 21.19
CA MET A 54 20.10 9.57 21.89
C MET A 54 19.30 8.41 21.29
N PHE A 55 18.26 8.69 20.50
CA PHE A 55 17.44 7.69 19.81
C PHE A 55 17.89 7.45 18.36
N ARG A 56 19.04 7.97 17.92
CA ARG A 56 19.54 7.83 16.54
C ARG A 56 19.47 6.40 16.01
N GLU A 57 19.90 5.43 16.81
CA GLU A 57 19.93 4.03 16.40
C GLU A 57 18.51 3.43 16.32
N VAL A 58 17.61 3.84 17.21
CA VAL A 58 16.18 3.46 17.15
C VAL A 58 15.51 4.09 15.91
N LEU A 59 15.86 5.35 15.62
CA LEU A 59 15.73 6.09 14.36
C LEU A 59 15.93 5.20 13.14
N ARG A 60 17.19 4.81 13.01
CA ARG A 60 17.73 4.01 11.93
C ARG A 60 17.03 2.65 11.79
N LEU A 61 16.87 1.95 12.91
CA LEU A 61 16.27 0.61 12.93
C LEU A 61 14.80 0.66 12.52
N THR A 62 14.06 1.70 12.95
CA THR A 62 12.67 1.92 12.54
C THR A 62 12.55 2.20 11.04
N LEU A 63 13.45 3.03 10.49
CA LEU A 63 13.48 3.32 9.05
C LEU A 63 13.80 2.07 8.21
N LEU A 64 14.70 1.21 8.69
CA LEU A 64 15.03 -0.07 8.04
C LEU A 64 13.86 -1.06 8.04
N VAL A 65 13.04 -1.06 9.08
CA VAL A 65 11.86 -1.94 9.20
C VAL A 65 10.62 -1.35 8.51
N SER A 66 10.60 -0.04 8.25
CA SER A 66 9.45 0.64 7.61
C SER A 66 8.95 0.01 6.30
N PRO A 67 9.80 -0.50 5.38
CA PRO A 67 9.32 -1.15 4.16
C PRO A 67 8.52 -2.42 4.45
N LEU A 68 8.88 -3.17 5.51
CA LEU A 68 8.16 -4.36 5.92
C LEU A 68 6.77 -4.01 6.45
N ILE A 69 6.65 -2.91 7.19
CA ILE A 69 5.36 -2.41 7.69
C ILE A 69 4.44 -2.06 6.52
N VAL A 70 4.97 -1.43 5.47
CA VAL A 70 4.21 -1.14 4.23
C VAL A 70 3.67 -2.41 3.59
N VAL A 71 4.48 -3.48 3.52
CA VAL A 71 4.06 -4.78 2.97
C VAL A 71 2.89 -5.35 3.78
N VAL A 72 3.03 -5.42 5.10
CA VAL A 72 1.99 -5.96 6.00
C VAL A 72 0.70 -5.15 5.88
N PHE A 73 0.80 -3.82 5.86
CA PHE A 73 -0.36 -2.94 5.75
C PHE A 73 -1.09 -3.14 4.42
N MET A 74 -0.35 -3.26 3.31
CA MET A 74 -0.94 -3.51 1.99
C MET A 74 -1.57 -4.90 1.86
N ILE A 75 -1.06 -5.92 2.56
CA ILE A 75 -1.71 -7.23 2.63
C ILE A 75 -3.09 -7.12 3.30
N ILE A 76 -3.16 -6.42 4.44
CA ILE A 76 -4.40 -6.20 5.18
C ILE A 76 -5.40 -5.42 4.32
N LEU A 77 -4.97 -4.30 3.75
CA LEU A 77 -5.81 -3.53 2.82
C LEU A 77 -6.25 -4.40 1.64
N GLY A 78 -5.35 -5.18 1.05
CA GLY A 78 -5.67 -6.07 -0.05
C GLY A 78 -6.80 -7.04 0.28
N ALA A 79 -6.78 -7.65 1.47
CA ALA A 79 -7.86 -8.53 1.93
C ALA A 79 -9.19 -7.78 2.12
N VAL A 80 -9.16 -6.61 2.76
CA VAL A 80 -10.35 -5.77 3.01
C VAL A 80 -10.98 -5.32 1.68
N PHE A 81 -10.18 -4.82 0.76
CA PHE A 81 -10.65 -4.37 -0.55
C PHE A 81 -11.03 -5.56 -1.46
N GLY A 82 -10.42 -6.74 -1.28
CA GLY A 82 -10.89 -7.99 -1.91
C GLY A 82 -12.29 -8.41 -1.44
N ALA A 83 -12.60 -8.23 -0.15
CA ALA A 83 -13.94 -8.45 0.38
C ALA A 83 -14.94 -7.41 -0.16
N LEU A 84 -14.53 -6.14 -0.24
CA LEU A 84 -15.32 -5.08 -0.86
C LEU A 84 -15.63 -5.40 -2.33
N LEU A 85 -14.65 -5.91 -3.08
CA LEU A 85 -14.84 -6.35 -4.46
C LEU A 85 -15.86 -7.48 -4.55
N ASP A 86 -15.83 -8.48 -3.67
CA ASP A 86 -16.82 -9.56 -3.67
C ASP A 86 -18.25 -9.02 -3.48
N PHE A 87 -18.43 -8.11 -2.53
CA PHE A 87 -19.71 -7.46 -2.29
C PHE A 87 -20.18 -6.64 -3.50
N LEU A 88 -19.30 -5.82 -4.08
CA LEU A 88 -19.64 -4.98 -5.23
C LEU A 88 -19.85 -5.80 -6.52
N ALA A 89 -19.09 -6.86 -6.71
CA ALA A 89 -19.24 -7.75 -7.87
C ALA A 89 -20.62 -8.41 -7.89
N LYS A 90 -21.13 -8.84 -6.72
CA LYS A 90 -22.48 -9.40 -6.57
C LYS A 90 -23.59 -8.37 -6.85
N ARG A 91 -23.35 -7.10 -6.52
CA ARG A 91 -24.38 -6.04 -6.61
C ARG A 91 -24.40 -5.30 -7.95
N MET A 92 -23.25 -5.11 -8.57
CA MET A 92 -23.06 -4.19 -9.71
C MET A 92 -22.29 -4.81 -10.88
N GLY A 93 -21.83 -6.05 -10.74
CA GLY A 93 -20.97 -6.73 -11.71
C GLY A 93 -19.48 -6.46 -11.49
N ILE A 94 -18.65 -7.42 -11.93
CA ILE A 94 -17.20 -7.47 -11.64
C ILE A 94 -16.46 -6.22 -12.12
N ILE A 95 -16.73 -5.73 -13.34
CA ILE A 95 -16.00 -4.58 -13.91
C ILE A 95 -16.27 -3.30 -13.13
N LYS A 96 -17.55 -3.03 -12.82
CA LYS A 96 -17.94 -1.85 -12.03
C LYS A 96 -17.43 -1.96 -10.60
N GLY A 97 -17.52 -3.15 -10.00
CA GLY A 97 -16.99 -3.40 -8.66
C GLY A 97 -15.48 -3.18 -8.57
N LEU A 98 -14.72 -3.61 -9.57
CA LEU A 98 -13.26 -3.42 -9.62
C LEU A 98 -12.90 -1.94 -9.72
N CYS A 99 -13.57 -1.19 -10.57
CA CYS A 99 -13.36 0.26 -10.70
C CYS A 99 -13.62 0.99 -9.37
N VAL A 100 -14.75 0.71 -8.71
CA VAL A 100 -15.10 1.32 -7.41
C VAL A 100 -14.10 0.92 -6.32
N THR A 101 -13.65 -0.34 -6.31
CA THR A 101 -12.67 -0.85 -5.32
C THR A 101 -11.33 -0.14 -5.46
N VAL A 102 -10.83 -0.01 -6.69
CA VAL A 102 -9.57 0.72 -6.97
C VAL A 102 -9.70 2.19 -6.63
N LEU A 103 -10.83 2.82 -6.96
CA LEU A 103 -11.08 4.23 -6.64
C LEU A 103 -11.14 4.46 -5.13
N ALA A 104 -11.81 3.58 -4.38
CA ALA A 104 -11.87 3.67 -2.92
C ALA A 104 -10.47 3.51 -2.29
N LEU A 105 -9.65 2.59 -2.80
CA LEU A 105 -8.26 2.45 -2.35
C LEU A 105 -7.41 3.69 -2.69
N ALA A 106 -7.64 4.30 -3.86
CA ALA A 106 -6.98 5.55 -4.26
C ALA A 106 -7.34 6.71 -3.34
N CYS A 107 -8.62 6.84 -2.98
CA CYS A 107 -9.08 7.85 -2.02
C CYS A 107 -8.47 7.66 -0.62
N LEU A 108 -8.20 6.42 -0.23
CA LEU A 108 -7.61 6.12 1.08
C LEU A 108 -6.09 6.35 1.11
N LEU A 109 -5.38 5.96 0.05
CA LEU A 109 -3.91 6.00 0.02
C LEU A 109 -3.34 7.26 -0.62
N VAL A 110 -3.92 7.77 -1.71
CA VAL A 110 -3.29 8.82 -2.52
C VAL A 110 -3.83 10.19 -2.13
N LEU A 111 -5.15 10.33 -1.99
CA LEU A 111 -5.81 11.62 -1.77
C LEU A 111 -5.32 12.37 -0.51
N PRO A 112 -5.15 11.74 0.67
CA PRO A 112 -4.69 12.46 1.86
C PRO A 112 -3.28 13.04 1.69
N ASN A 113 -2.41 12.32 0.97
CA ASN A 113 -1.04 12.77 0.73
C ASN A 113 -0.97 13.95 -0.24
N ILE A 114 -1.91 14.03 -1.20
CA ILE A 114 -2.05 15.21 -2.07
C ILE A 114 -2.52 16.41 -1.26
N ILE A 115 -3.53 16.23 -0.40
CA ILE A 115 -4.12 17.31 0.43
C ILE A 115 -3.07 17.91 1.37
N VAL A 116 -2.22 17.08 1.97
CA VAL A 116 -1.15 17.51 2.90
C VAL A 116 0.11 17.99 2.16
N GLY A 117 0.14 17.96 0.82
CA GLY A 117 1.29 18.40 0.01
C GLY A 117 2.47 17.41 0.00
N ALA A 118 2.29 16.20 0.51
CA ALA A 118 3.30 15.14 0.55
C ALA A 118 3.42 14.41 -0.81
N LEU A 119 3.81 15.12 -1.86
CA LEU A 119 3.85 14.64 -3.25
C LEU A 119 4.71 13.38 -3.43
N ALA A 120 5.84 13.31 -2.72
CA ALA A 120 6.72 12.14 -2.76
C ALA A 120 6.04 10.87 -2.24
N LYS A 121 5.22 11.00 -1.19
CA LYS A 121 4.45 9.88 -0.62
C LYS A 121 3.24 9.54 -1.48
N ALA A 122 2.61 10.55 -2.09
CA ALA A 122 1.54 10.34 -3.06
C ALA A 122 2.02 9.53 -4.27
N LEU A 123 3.23 9.80 -4.78
CA LEU A 123 3.85 9.04 -5.86
C LEU A 123 4.09 7.57 -5.46
N GLU A 124 4.69 7.34 -4.29
CA GLU A 124 4.94 5.99 -3.75
C GLU A 124 3.63 5.18 -3.61
N ASN A 125 2.59 5.81 -3.07
CA ASN A 125 1.27 5.19 -2.92
C ASN A 125 0.58 4.94 -4.27
N THR A 126 0.83 5.79 -5.27
CA THR A 126 0.30 5.61 -6.63
C THR A 126 0.94 4.39 -7.31
N ILE A 127 2.23 4.16 -7.14
CA ILE A 127 2.93 2.95 -7.66
C ILE A 127 2.31 1.68 -7.05
N GLY A 128 2.09 1.68 -5.73
CA GLY A 128 1.43 0.58 -5.02
C GLY A 128 0.01 0.36 -5.55
N LEU A 129 -0.77 1.42 -5.72
CA LEU A 129 -2.14 1.37 -6.26
C LEU A 129 -2.19 0.79 -7.68
N PHE A 130 -1.31 1.23 -8.59
CA PHE A 130 -1.25 0.71 -9.96
C PHE A 130 -0.92 -0.77 -9.97
N THR A 131 0.06 -1.19 -9.17
CA THR A 131 0.46 -2.59 -9.04
C THR A 131 -0.71 -3.43 -8.51
N TYR A 132 -1.39 -2.95 -7.46
CA TYR A 132 -2.58 -3.59 -6.91
C TYR A 132 -3.67 -3.75 -7.98
N ALA A 133 -4.00 -2.68 -8.70
CA ALA A 133 -5.05 -2.68 -9.71
C ALA A 133 -4.76 -3.67 -10.86
N ILE A 134 -3.52 -3.69 -11.37
CA ILE A 134 -3.11 -4.60 -12.44
C ILE A 134 -3.19 -6.06 -11.97
N VAL A 135 -2.62 -6.38 -10.80
CA VAL A 135 -2.61 -7.75 -10.27
C VAL A 135 -4.03 -8.22 -9.98
N LEU A 136 -4.85 -7.39 -9.33
CA LEU A 136 -6.24 -7.71 -9.04
C LEU A 136 -7.05 -7.95 -10.32
N LEU A 137 -6.84 -7.13 -11.35
CA LEU A 137 -7.49 -7.27 -12.65
C LEU A 137 -7.09 -8.59 -13.34
N LEU A 138 -5.80 -8.92 -13.39
CA LEU A 138 -5.30 -10.17 -13.96
C LEU A 138 -5.87 -11.39 -13.23
N LEU A 139 -5.86 -11.39 -11.89
CA LEU A 139 -6.39 -12.49 -11.08
C LEU A 139 -7.91 -12.65 -11.25
N THR A 140 -8.64 -11.54 -11.32
CA THR A 140 -10.09 -11.53 -11.50
C THR A 140 -10.48 -12.03 -12.90
N LEU A 141 -9.78 -11.60 -13.95
CA LEU A 141 -9.99 -12.09 -15.32
C LEU A 141 -9.66 -13.58 -15.45
N ARG A 142 -8.56 -14.03 -14.85
CA ARG A 142 -8.17 -15.46 -14.84
C ARG A 142 -9.21 -16.33 -14.15
N SER A 143 -9.78 -15.85 -13.03
CA SER A 143 -10.84 -16.58 -12.32
C SER A 143 -12.14 -16.64 -13.13
N SER A 144 -12.47 -15.56 -13.86
CA SER A 144 -13.66 -15.52 -14.73
C SER A 144 -13.52 -16.45 -15.94
N SER A 145 -12.34 -16.53 -16.55
CA SER A 145 -12.05 -17.44 -17.68
C SER A 145 -12.18 -18.92 -17.29
N LYS A 146 -11.64 -19.32 -16.13
CA LYS A 146 -11.75 -20.70 -15.63
C LYS A 146 -13.19 -21.15 -15.36
N ASN A 147 -14.10 -20.23 -15.04
CA ASN A 147 -15.51 -20.54 -14.80
C ASN A 147 -16.32 -20.73 -16.10
N LYS A 148 -15.78 -20.37 -17.28
CA LYS A 148 -16.45 -20.59 -18.58
C LYS A 148 -16.11 -21.94 -19.21
N THR A 149 -15.09 -22.64 -18.69
CA THR A 149 -14.58 -23.91 -19.24
C THR A 149 -14.96 -25.13 -18.39
N ALA A 150 -15.87 -24.96 -17.42
CA ALA A 150 -16.44 -26.01 -16.58
C ALA A 150 -17.95 -26.06 -16.81
#